data_AF-A0A9D2VHY3-F1
#
_entry.id   AF-A0A9D2VHY3-F1
#
_cell.length_a   1.000
_cell.length_b   1.000
_cell.length_c   1.000
_cell.angle_alpha   90.00
_cell.angle_beta   90.00
_cell.angle_gamma   90.00
#
_symmetry.space_group_name_H-M   'P 1'
#
loop_
_entity.id
_entity.type
_entity.pdbx_description
1 polymer ?
#
loop_
_entity_poly.entity_id
_entity_poly.type
_entity_poly.pdbx_seq_one_letter_code
_entity_poly.pdbx_strand_id
1 'polypeptide(L)'
;MKNKLYKQSVALMAALCVNVGIGAQEPTEPTLLQIEPPQESAASTPTRQDILGLSQLTQGNGFKLLGMRNAQALEFTLRRDQVVNSAELDLVFTPSPALLPKLSHLRVYLNDELMGVINVESEFLGQKIARKLPLDPLLMTRFNRIRLEFVGHYTDICEDLTHSALWLDVSKETRVTINQEPLPLANDLAFFPEPFFDAGDMQAQAIPFVFAQAPSNMALQASAILASYFGKEAQWRDLSFPVSFNTLPQRHAVVFATNDARPDFLKSYPAVTEPTVELMAVPNSQTHKMLLILGRDEADLVTAASALAIGNPMFRGRSVSVDSVIEEAPR
;
A
#
# COMPACT_ATOMS: atom_id res chain seq x y z
N MET A 1 18.88 12.25 -90.86
CA MET A 1 19.49 13.22 -91.81
C MET A 1 19.56 14.57 -91.08
N LYS A 2 20.76 15.04 -90.69
CA LYS A 2 21.42 16.26 -91.24
C LYS A 2 20.44 17.46 -91.28
N ASN A 3 20.62 18.59 -90.60
CA ASN A 3 21.80 19.47 -90.49
C ASN A 3 21.43 20.63 -89.52
N LYS A 4 22.31 21.03 -88.57
CA LYS A 4 23.17 22.26 -88.56
C LYS A 4 22.37 23.58 -88.53
N LEU A 5 22.68 24.67 -87.82
CA LEU A 5 23.83 25.29 -87.11
C LEU A 5 23.20 26.52 -86.39
N TYR A 6 23.67 27.17 -85.31
CA TYR A 6 24.89 27.98 -85.11
C TYR A 6 24.67 28.65 -83.72
N LYS A 7 25.47 28.40 -82.66
CA LYS A 7 26.67 29.13 -82.19
C LYS A 7 26.41 30.45 -81.41
N GLN A 8 27.14 30.57 -80.29
CA GLN A 8 27.55 31.76 -79.51
C GLN A 8 26.52 32.37 -78.54
N SER A 9 26.85 32.98 -77.40
CA SER A 9 27.98 32.98 -76.45
C SER A 9 27.68 34.13 -75.46
N VAL A 10 28.02 33.92 -74.19
CA VAL A 10 28.40 34.94 -73.19
C VAL A 10 27.28 35.68 -72.42
N ALA A 11 27.52 35.70 -71.11
CA ALA A 11 26.76 36.21 -69.98
C ALA A 11 26.78 37.74 -69.82
N LEU A 12 25.83 38.30 -69.05
CA LEU A 12 26.13 39.18 -67.91
C LEU A 12 24.90 39.52 -67.04
N MET A 13 25.17 39.56 -65.73
CA MET A 13 24.52 40.16 -64.56
C MET A 13 23.27 41.07 -64.68
N ALA A 14 22.28 40.71 -63.85
CA ALA A 14 21.68 41.45 -62.73
C ALA A 14 21.21 42.92 -62.91
N ALA A 15 19.91 43.14 -62.68
CA ALA A 15 19.38 44.35 -62.04
C ALA A 15 18.05 44.03 -61.31
N LEU A 16 17.98 44.43 -60.04
CA LEU A 16 16.77 44.52 -59.23
C LEU A 16 15.81 45.57 -59.82
N CYS A 17 14.49 45.31 -59.77
CA CYS A 17 13.51 46.18 -59.09
C CYS A 17 12.08 45.60 -59.18
N VAL A 18 11.51 45.38 -57.99
CA VAL A 18 10.12 45.57 -57.52
C VAL A 18 8.98 45.41 -58.55
N ASN A 19 8.13 44.41 -58.31
CA ASN A 19 6.76 44.40 -58.82
C ASN A 19 5.78 44.14 -57.66
N VAL A 20 4.81 45.05 -57.52
CA VAL A 20 3.64 44.94 -56.64
C VAL A 20 2.67 43.94 -57.28
N GLY A 21 2.27 42.92 -56.51
CA GLY A 21 1.25 41.96 -56.89
C GLY A 21 0.24 41.80 -55.75
N ILE A 22 -1.02 42.15 -56.05
CA ILE A 22 -2.18 41.98 -55.19
C ILE A 22 -2.43 40.48 -54.97
N GLY A 23 -2.39 40.02 -53.72
CA GLY A 23 -2.76 38.66 -53.32
C GLY A 23 -4.06 38.67 -52.53
N ALA A 24 -5.03 37.87 -52.99
CA ALA A 24 -6.29 37.62 -52.30
C ALA A 24 -6.03 36.97 -50.92
N GLN A 25 -6.72 37.45 -49.90
CA GLN A 25 -6.57 37.02 -48.52
C GLN A 25 -7.60 35.93 -48.21
N GLU A 26 -7.14 34.70 -48.02
CA GLU A 26 -7.95 33.60 -47.48
C GLU A 26 -8.32 33.90 -46.01
N PRO A 27 -9.54 33.55 -45.56
CA PRO A 27 -9.97 33.79 -44.19
C PRO A 27 -9.16 32.92 -43.21
N THR A 28 -8.48 33.60 -42.29
CA THR A 28 -7.68 33.00 -41.22
C THR A 28 -8.62 32.33 -40.20
N GLU A 29 -8.55 31.00 -40.07
CA GLU A 29 -9.17 30.28 -38.96
C GLU A 29 -8.58 30.76 -37.63
N PRO A 30 -9.40 30.96 -36.57
CA PRO A 30 -8.88 31.38 -35.28
C PRO A 30 -8.05 30.24 -34.66
N THR A 31 -6.78 30.53 -34.43
CA THR A 31 -5.88 29.66 -33.64
C THR A 31 -6.47 29.47 -32.25
N LEU A 32 -7.01 28.28 -31.99
CA LEU A 32 -7.37 27.83 -30.65
C LEU A 32 -6.11 27.86 -29.77
N LEU A 33 -6.17 28.59 -28.66
CA LEU A 33 -5.16 28.56 -27.61
C LEU A 33 -5.01 27.10 -27.15
N GLN A 34 -3.89 26.50 -27.49
CA GLN A 34 -3.50 25.19 -27.00
C GLN A 34 -3.14 25.38 -25.52
N ILE A 35 -4.08 25.04 -24.63
CA ILE A 35 -3.80 24.94 -23.20
C ILE A 35 -2.98 23.66 -23.05
N GLU A 36 -1.66 23.83 -23.00
CA GLU A 36 -0.76 22.75 -22.60
C GLU A 36 -1.16 22.36 -21.17
N PRO A 37 -1.58 21.10 -20.93
CA PRO A 37 -1.95 20.68 -19.59
C PRO A 37 -0.74 20.93 -18.68
N PRO A 38 -0.95 21.37 -17.42
CA PRO A 38 0.15 21.47 -16.48
C PRO A 38 0.89 20.14 -16.50
N GLN A 39 2.18 20.17 -16.85
CA GLN A 39 3.09 19.07 -16.54
C GLN A 39 3.19 19.06 -15.02
N GLU A 40 2.19 18.44 -14.39
CA GLU A 40 2.25 17.99 -13.01
C GLU A 40 3.40 16.99 -13.01
N SER A 41 4.57 17.47 -12.59
CA SER A 41 5.67 16.61 -12.21
C SER A 41 5.10 15.70 -11.13
N ALA A 42 4.61 14.52 -11.55
CA ALA A 42 4.12 13.50 -10.65
C ALA A 42 5.30 13.16 -9.76
N ALA A 43 5.37 13.80 -8.60
CA ALA A 43 6.16 13.32 -7.51
C ALA A 43 5.73 11.86 -7.36
N SER A 44 6.67 10.94 -7.61
CA SER A 44 6.40 9.52 -7.45
C SER A 44 6.03 9.32 -5.99
N THR A 45 4.73 9.23 -5.71
CA THR A 45 4.25 8.87 -4.39
C THR A 45 4.97 7.57 -4.02
N PRO A 46 5.64 7.50 -2.87
CA PRO A 46 6.39 6.30 -2.51
C PRO A 46 5.42 5.12 -2.46
N THR A 47 5.53 4.23 -3.44
CA THR A 47 4.72 3.02 -3.54
C THR A 47 5.25 1.97 -2.59
N ARG A 48 4.39 1.43 -1.73
CA ARG A 48 4.68 0.28 -0.88
C ARG A 48 4.37 -0.99 -1.65
N GLN A 49 5.27 -1.97 -1.61
CA GLN A 49 5.02 -3.30 -2.15
C GLN A 49 4.98 -4.32 -1.03
N ASP A 50 3.87 -5.03 -0.92
CA ASP A 50 3.71 -6.18 -0.04
C ASP A 50 3.80 -7.47 -0.84
N ILE A 51 4.56 -8.42 -0.30
CA ILE A 51 4.63 -9.78 -0.84
C ILE A 51 4.17 -10.71 0.27
N LEU A 52 2.98 -11.29 0.09
CA LEU A 52 2.37 -12.21 1.02
C LEU A 52 2.58 -13.64 0.54
N GLY A 53 3.42 -14.39 1.25
CA GLY A 53 3.68 -15.80 0.95
C GLY A 53 2.55 -16.71 1.41
N LEU A 54 2.47 -17.92 0.86
CA LEU A 54 1.38 -18.84 1.18
C LEU A 54 1.23 -19.16 2.68
N SER A 55 2.35 -19.24 3.42
CA SER A 55 2.35 -19.46 4.86
C SER A 55 1.60 -18.38 5.64
N GLN A 56 1.64 -17.13 5.17
CA GLN A 56 0.89 -16.01 5.74
C GLN A 56 -0.60 -16.07 5.38
N LEU A 57 -0.93 -16.66 4.23
CA LEU A 57 -2.29 -16.69 3.68
C LEU A 57 -3.15 -17.87 4.15
N THR A 58 -2.54 -19.01 4.51
CA THR A 58 -3.27 -20.25 4.87
C THR A 58 -2.77 -20.94 6.14
N GLN A 59 -1.88 -20.31 6.91
CA GLN A 59 -1.23 -20.91 8.09
C GLN A 59 -0.52 -22.25 7.78
N GLY A 60 -0.02 -22.44 6.56
CA GLY A 60 0.59 -23.68 6.11
C GLY A 60 1.51 -23.51 4.90
N ASN A 61 2.38 -24.49 4.65
CA ASN A 61 3.42 -24.43 3.62
C ASN A 61 3.02 -25.11 2.28
N GLY A 62 1.74 -25.09 1.94
CA GLY A 62 1.20 -25.81 0.79
C GLY A 62 -0.01 -26.66 1.16
N PHE A 63 -0.82 -26.99 0.16
CA PHE A 63 -2.01 -27.80 0.33
C PHE A 63 -2.39 -28.47 -0.99
N LYS A 64 -3.20 -29.53 -0.90
CA LYS A 64 -3.77 -30.20 -2.07
C LYS A 64 -5.24 -29.87 -2.19
N LEU A 65 -5.65 -29.48 -3.39
CA LEU A 65 -7.04 -29.49 -3.80
C LEU A 65 -7.34 -30.90 -4.33
N LEU A 66 -8.40 -31.52 -3.83
CA LEU A 66 -8.83 -32.88 -4.14
C LEU A 66 -10.22 -32.86 -4.76
N GLY A 67 -10.65 -33.95 -5.41
CA GLY A 67 -12.00 -34.01 -6.00
C GLY A 67 -13.14 -33.62 -5.04
N MET A 68 -13.15 -34.19 -3.82
CA MET A 68 -14.14 -33.85 -2.77
C MET A 68 -13.84 -32.54 -2.00
N ARG A 69 -12.57 -32.13 -1.94
CA ARG A 69 -12.12 -30.92 -1.23
C ARG A 69 -11.40 -30.04 -2.23
N ASN A 70 -12.19 -29.50 -3.14
CA ASN A 70 -11.69 -28.89 -4.35
C ASN A 70 -11.43 -27.39 -4.21
N ALA A 71 -11.78 -26.78 -3.08
CA ALA A 71 -11.59 -25.36 -2.86
C ALA A 71 -10.77 -25.05 -1.60
N GLN A 72 -9.95 -23.99 -1.68
CA GLN A 72 -9.22 -23.42 -0.56
C GLN A 72 -9.25 -21.90 -0.65
N ALA A 73 -9.49 -21.25 0.49
CA ALA A 73 -9.41 -19.80 0.63
C ALA A 73 -8.00 -19.39 1.11
N LEU A 74 -7.47 -18.34 0.49
CA LEU A 74 -6.28 -17.59 0.91
C LEU A 74 -6.78 -16.25 1.42
N GLU A 75 -6.52 -15.93 2.67
CA GLU A 75 -7.05 -14.72 3.31
C GLU A 75 -5.94 -13.74 3.62
N PHE A 76 -6.18 -12.47 3.36
CA PHE A 76 -5.27 -11.40 3.73
C PHE A 76 -6.02 -10.13 4.09
N THR A 77 -5.37 -9.31 4.90
CA THR A 77 -5.88 -8.00 5.29
C THR A 77 -4.98 -6.90 4.73
N LEU A 78 -5.58 -5.73 4.56
CA LEU A 78 -4.88 -4.53 4.11
C LEU A 78 -4.99 -3.45 5.18
N ARG A 79 -3.98 -2.59 5.24
CA ARG A 79 -3.99 -1.40 6.08
C ARG A 79 -4.90 -0.32 5.51
N ARG A 80 -5.50 0.47 6.39
CA ARG A 80 -6.55 1.44 6.07
C ARG A 80 -6.02 2.76 5.51
N ASP A 81 -4.78 3.09 5.84
CA ASP A 81 -4.08 4.29 5.38
C ASP A 81 -3.45 4.13 3.99
N GLN A 82 -3.84 3.11 3.22
CA GLN A 82 -3.32 2.84 1.88
C GLN A 82 -4.45 2.49 0.92
N VAL A 83 -4.20 2.76 -0.35
CA VAL A 83 -5.02 2.30 -1.47
C VAL A 83 -4.22 1.32 -2.32
N VAL A 84 -4.89 0.30 -2.85
CA VAL A 84 -4.26 -0.67 -3.76
C VAL A 84 -4.29 -0.12 -5.18
N ASN A 85 -3.13 -0.07 -5.83
CA ASN A 85 -3.01 0.32 -7.23
C ASN A 85 -3.04 -0.89 -8.15
N SER A 86 -2.37 -1.97 -7.74
CA SER A 86 -2.32 -3.22 -8.49
C SER A 86 -2.02 -4.38 -7.58
N ALA A 87 -2.51 -5.56 -7.95
CA ALA A 87 -2.18 -6.80 -7.27
C ALA A 87 -2.09 -7.96 -8.26
N GLU A 88 -1.26 -8.94 -7.94
CA GLU A 88 -1.00 -10.11 -8.77
C GLU A 88 -0.87 -11.36 -7.88
N LEU A 89 -1.55 -12.44 -8.27
CA LEU A 89 -1.34 -13.76 -7.73
C LEU A 89 -0.27 -14.48 -8.56
N ASP A 90 0.88 -14.75 -7.96
CA ASP A 90 1.88 -15.68 -8.45
C ASP A 90 1.51 -17.08 -7.95
N LEU A 91 0.73 -17.83 -8.73
CA LEU A 91 0.30 -19.18 -8.36
C LEU A 91 1.31 -20.22 -8.84
N VAL A 92 1.82 -21.05 -7.90
CA VAL A 92 2.72 -22.16 -8.21
C VAL A 92 2.06 -23.48 -7.82
N PHE A 93 1.85 -24.37 -8.77
CA PHE A 93 1.13 -25.63 -8.52
C PHE A 93 1.59 -26.79 -9.42
N THR A 94 1.27 -28.01 -9.01
CA THR A 94 1.51 -29.24 -9.79
C THR A 94 0.17 -29.97 -9.98
N PRO A 95 -0.35 -30.09 -11.22
CA PRO A 95 -1.52 -30.91 -11.50
C PRO A 95 -1.16 -32.40 -11.54
N SER A 96 -2.10 -33.26 -11.14
CA SER A 96 -1.95 -34.71 -11.29
C SER A 96 -1.72 -35.13 -12.75
N PRO A 97 -0.79 -36.07 -13.03
CA PRO A 97 -0.50 -36.51 -14.39
C PRO A 97 -1.65 -37.28 -15.06
N ALA A 98 -2.66 -37.69 -14.28
CA ALA A 98 -3.81 -38.44 -14.76
C ALA A 98 -5.03 -37.55 -15.09
N LEU A 99 -4.89 -36.23 -14.99
CA LEU A 99 -5.97 -35.30 -15.33
C LEU A 99 -6.18 -35.21 -16.84
N LEU A 100 -7.44 -34.98 -17.24
CA LEU A 100 -7.83 -34.68 -18.60
C LEU A 100 -7.67 -33.16 -18.86
N PRO A 101 -6.69 -32.72 -19.67
CA PRO A 101 -6.34 -31.30 -19.83
C PRO A 101 -7.48 -30.42 -20.35
N LYS A 102 -8.32 -30.95 -21.24
CA LYS A 102 -9.41 -30.18 -21.86
C LYS A 102 -10.59 -29.91 -20.92
N LEU A 103 -10.70 -30.68 -19.84
CA LEU A 103 -11.81 -30.59 -18.89
C LEU A 103 -11.34 -30.03 -17.55
N SER A 104 -10.08 -30.28 -17.19
CA SER A 104 -9.52 -29.90 -15.90
C SER A 104 -9.00 -28.47 -15.90
N HIS A 105 -9.41 -27.69 -14.91
CA HIS A 105 -9.02 -26.29 -14.75
C HIS A 105 -9.07 -25.86 -13.28
N LEU A 106 -8.44 -24.73 -13.00
CA LEU A 106 -8.50 -24.05 -11.71
C LEU A 106 -9.16 -22.69 -11.89
N ARG A 107 -10.22 -22.43 -11.13
CA ARG A 107 -10.88 -21.11 -11.06
C ARG A 107 -10.29 -20.33 -9.90
N VAL A 108 -10.06 -19.04 -10.13
CA VAL A 108 -9.52 -18.13 -9.12
C VAL A 108 -10.53 -17.00 -8.93
N TYR A 109 -11.00 -16.84 -7.69
CA TYR A 109 -11.91 -15.77 -7.31
C TYR A 109 -11.23 -14.80 -6.35
N LEU A 110 -11.57 -13.52 -6.41
CA LEU A 110 -11.26 -12.51 -5.41
C LEU A 110 -12.58 -11.96 -4.88
N ASN A 111 -12.83 -12.09 -3.58
CA ASN A 111 -14.07 -11.60 -2.94
C ASN A 111 -15.33 -12.02 -3.72
N ASP A 112 -15.38 -13.31 -4.08
CA ASP A 112 -16.44 -13.98 -4.83
C ASP A 112 -16.60 -13.61 -6.32
N GLU A 113 -15.76 -12.70 -6.84
CA GLU A 113 -15.71 -12.37 -8.28
C GLU A 113 -14.65 -13.21 -9.00
N LEU A 114 -14.96 -13.73 -10.19
CA LEU A 114 -14.05 -14.59 -10.96
C LEU A 114 -12.93 -13.76 -11.61
N MET A 115 -11.69 -13.94 -11.13
CA MET A 115 -10.51 -13.26 -11.69
C MET A 115 -9.99 -13.96 -12.94
N GLY A 116 -10.13 -15.29 -13.01
CA GLY A 116 -9.72 -16.04 -14.18
C GLY A 116 -9.80 -17.55 -14.01
N VAL A 117 -9.55 -18.24 -15.12
CA VAL A 117 -9.51 -19.70 -15.22
C VAL A 117 -8.16 -20.13 -15.77
N ILE A 118 -7.45 -20.97 -15.03
CA ILE A 118 -6.17 -21.54 -15.41
C ILE A 118 -6.42 -22.97 -15.88
N ASN A 119 -6.25 -23.21 -17.17
CA ASN A 119 -6.42 -24.55 -17.74
C ASN A 119 -5.22 -25.44 -17.38
N VAL A 120 -5.47 -26.74 -17.19
CA VAL A 120 -4.41 -27.74 -17.10
C VAL A 120 -4.00 -28.10 -18.53
N GLU A 121 -2.74 -27.89 -18.88
CA GLU A 121 -2.23 -28.17 -20.23
C GLU A 121 -1.50 -29.52 -20.26
N SER A 122 -1.64 -30.28 -21.35
CA SER A 122 -1.09 -31.64 -21.48
C SER A 122 0.42 -31.70 -21.25
N GLU A 123 1.15 -30.66 -21.64
CA GLU A 123 2.61 -30.58 -21.55
C GLU A 123 3.15 -30.44 -20.13
N PHE A 124 2.31 -30.01 -19.17
CA PHE A 124 2.72 -29.73 -17.79
C PHE A 124 2.13 -30.70 -16.76
N LEU A 125 1.47 -31.76 -17.20
CA LEU A 125 0.94 -32.81 -16.33
C LEU A 125 2.05 -33.43 -15.47
N GLY A 126 1.83 -33.48 -14.15
CA GLY A 126 2.81 -33.97 -13.17
C GLY A 126 4.03 -33.06 -12.94
N GLN A 127 4.09 -31.89 -13.58
CA GLN A 127 5.20 -30.94 -13.46
C GLN A 127 4.79 -29.71 -12.64
N LYS A 128 5.77 -29.05 -12.00
CA LYS A 128 5.53 -27.80 -11.28
C LYS A 128 5.41 -26.64 -12.27
N ILE A 129 4.33 -25.88 -12.16
CA ILE A 129 3.96 -24.78 -13.05
C ILE A 129 3.84 -23.49 -12.25
N ALA A 130 4.25 -22.37 -12.84
CA ALA A 130 3.96 -21.03 -12.34
C ALA A 130 3.00 -20.31 -13.32
N ARG A 131 1.99 -19.64 -12.78
CA ARG A 131 1.04 -18.81 -13.51
C ARG A 131 0.80 -17.51 -12.75
N LYS A 132 0.85 -16.41 -13.48
CA LYS A 132 0.53 -15.06 -12.98
C LYS A 132 -0.90 -14.74 -13.32
N LEU A 133 -1.65 -14.24 -12.34
CA LEU A 133 -3.01 -13.76 -12.56
C LEU A 133 -3.18 -12.37 -11.95
N PRO A 134 -3.52 -11.34 -12.74
CA PRO A 134 -3.85 -10.04 -12.20
C PRO A 134 -5.09 -10.13 -11.31
N LEU A 135 -5.08 -9.40 -10.20
CA LEU A 135 -6.20 -9.27 -9.28
C LEU A 135 -6.74 -7.85 -9.38
N ASP A 136 -8.04 -7.69 -9.55
CA ASP A 136 -8.65 -6.37 -9.70
C ASP A 136 -8.58 -5.57 -8.37
N PRO A 137 -7.86 -4.44 -8.32
CA PRO A 137 -7.74 -3.64 -7.11
C PRO A 137 -9.08 -3.02 -6.66
N LEU A 138 -10.04 -2.81 -7.57
CA LEU A 138 -11.35 -2.23 -7.25
C LEU A 138 -12.22 -3.14 -6.38
N LEU A 139 -11.93 -4.44 -6.40
CA LEU A 139 -12.63 -5.44 -5.59
C LEU A 139 -11.99 -5.63 -4.22
N MET A 140 -10.83 -5.03 -3.97
CA MET A 140 -10.12 -5.18 -2.71
C MET A 140 -10.73 -4.33 -1.60
N THR A 141 -10.87 -4.92 -0.42
CA THR A 141 -11.35 -4.25 0.79
C THR A 141 -10.33 -4.41 1.91
N ARG A 142 -10.69 -4.07 3.15
CA ARG A 142 -9.83 -4.33 4.32
C ARG A 142 -9.57 -5.83 4.53
N PHE A 143 -10.56 -6.68 4.21
CA PHE A 143 -10.48 -8.14 4.36
C PHE A 143 -10.71 -8.77 3.00
N ASN A 144 -9.74 -9.54 2.52
CA ASN A 144 -9.78 -10.11 1.18
C ASN A 144 -9.66 -11.62 1.25
N ARG A 145 -10.41 -12.29 0.38
CA ARG A 145 -10.38 -13.73 0.20
C ARG A 145 -10.12 -14.05 -1.26
N ILE A 146 -8.98 -14.67 -1.54
CA ILE A 146 -8.74 -15.35 -2.82
C ILE A 146 -9.19 -16.78 -2.67
N ARG A 147 -10.16 -17.23 -3.46
CA ARG A 147 -10.63 -18.63 -3.44
C ARG A 147 -10.12 -19.34 -4.68
N LEU A 148 -9.31 -20.38 -4.46
CA LEU A 148 -8.91 -21.31 -5.50
C LEU A 148 -9.92 -22.45 -5.54
N GLU A 149 -10.44 -22.78 -6.71
CA GLU A 149 -11.41 -23.87 -6.90
C GLU A 149 -10.98 -24.76 -8.06
N PHE A 150 -10.63 -26.00 -7.73
CA PHE A 150 -10.21 -27.03 -8.65
C PHE A 150 -11.43 -27.72 -9.27
N VAL A 151 -11.43 -27.81 -10.60
CA VAL A 151 -12.34 -28.65 -11.36
C VAL A 151 -11.47 -29.67 -12.06
N GLY A 152 -11.45 -30.89 -11.51
CA GLY A 152 -10.60 -31.97 -12.00
C GLY A 152 -11.42 -33.08 -12.63
N HIS A 153 -10.96 -33.56 -13.77
CA HIS A 153 -11.51 -34.73 -14.45
C HIS A 153 -10.40 -35.72 -14.79
N TYR A 154 -10.63 -37.02 -14.65
CA TYR A 154 -9.64 -38.08 -14.96
C TYR A 154 -10.16 -39.14 -15.94
N THR A 155 -11.47 -39.17 -16.20
CA THR A 155 -12.09 -40.05 -17.20
C THR A 155 -13.32 -39.37 -17.79
N ASP A 156 -13.62 -39.65 -19.06
CA ASP A 156 -14.79 -39.08 -19.74
C ASP A 156 -16.12 -39.78 -19.36
N ILE A 157 -16.05 -40.90 -18.64
CA ILE A 157 -17.22 -41.73 -18.29
C ILE A 157 -17.18 -42.11 -16.81
N CYS A 158 -18.24 -41.77 -16.08
CA CYS A 158 -18.52 -42.15 -14.68
C CYS A 158 -17.33 -41.90 -13.73
N GLU A 159 -17.20 -40.66 -13.25
CA GLU A 159 -16.14 -40.27 -12.32
C GLU A 159 -16.50 -40.53 -10.85
N ASP A 160 -15.49 -40.90 -10.06
CA ASP A 160 -15.54 -40.92 -8.60
C ASP A 160 -14.77 -39.71 -8.04
N LEU A 161 -15.45 -38.84 -7.28
CA LEU A 161 -14.86 -37.64 -6.68
C LEU A 161 -13.79 -37.95 -5.62
N THR A 162 -13.72 -39.18 -5.12
CA THR A 162 -12.72 -39.65 -4.16
C THR A 162 -11.52 -40.32 -4.82
N HIS A 163 -11.50 -40.41 -6.15
CA HIS A 163 -10.43 -41.09 -6.88
C HIS A 163 -9.06 -40.43 -6.66
N SER A 164 -8.02 -41.23 -6.41
CA SER A 164 -6.68 -40.75 -6.08
C SER A 164 -5.97 -39.98 -7.20
N ALA A 165 -6.51 -40.03 -8.42
CA ALA A 165 -6.04 -39.23 -9.56
C ALA A 165 -6.44 -37.75 -9.48
N LEU A 166 -7.50 -37.41 -8.72
CA LEU A 166 -8.05 -36.06 -8.64
C LEU A 166 -7.31 -35.24 -7.58
N TRP A 167 -6.17 -34.68 -7.97
CA TRP A 167 -5.43 -33.75 -7.13
C TRP A 167 -4.72 -32.65 -7.91
N LEU A 168 -4.59 -31.49 -7.25
CA LEU A 168 -3.75 -30.37 -7.65
C LEU A 168 -3.01 -29.88 -6.40
N ASP A 169 -1.68 -29.89 -6.44
CA ASP A 169 -0.82 -29.56 -5.30
C ASP A 169 -0.34 -28.11 -5.42
N VAL A 170 -0.78 -27.24 -4.51
CA VAL A 170 -0.41 -25.82 -4.46
C VAL A 170 0.83 -25.67 -3.59
N SER A 171 1.89 -25.13 -4.21
CA SER A 171 3.21 -25.03 -3.60
C SER A 171 3.35 -23.81 -2.70
N LYS A 172 4.23 -23.92 -1.68
CA LYS A 172 4.63 -22.80 -0.81
C LYS A 172 5.22 -21.58 -1.52
N GLU A 173 5.70 -21.76 -2.75
CA GLU A 173 6.22 -20.65 -3.55
C GLU A 173 5.11 -19.73 -4.10
N THR A 174 3.83 -20.12 -3.93
CA THR A 174 2.69 -19.26 -4.22
C THR A 174 2.72 -18.01 -3.33
N ARG A 175 2.48 -16.85 -3.94
CA ARG A 175 2.45 -15.56 -3.24
C ARG A 175 1.52 -14.57 -3.91
N VAL A 176 1.10 -13.57 -3.15
CA VAL A 176 0.34 -12.42 -3.64
C VAL A 176 1.23 -11.18 -3.52
N THR A 177 1.42 -10.48 -4.64
CA THR A 177 2.14 -9.20 -4.66
C THR A 177 1.13 -8.07 -4.75
N ILE A 178 1.22 -7.08 -3.87
CA ILE A 178 0.26 -5.97 -3.75
C ILE A 178 1.04 -4.67 -3.73
N ASN A 179 0.81 -3.81 -4.72
CA ASN A 179 1.38 -2.47 -4.77
C ASN A 179 0.35 -1.46 -4.27
N GLN A 180 0.76 -0.66 -3.30
CA GLN A 180 -0.07 0.25 -2.53
C GLN A 180 0.52 1.66 -2.52
N GLU A 181 -0.36 2.64 -2.40
CA GLU A 181 0.00 4.04 -2.17
C GLU A 181 -0.61 4.57 -0.87
N PRO A 182 0.14 5.40 -0.11
CA PRO A 182 -0.39 5.99 1.11
C PRO A 182 -1.53 6.97 0.83
N LEU A 183 -2.59 6.88 1.64
CA LEU A 183 -3.76 7.74 1.59
C LEU A 183 -3.67 8.82 2.68
N PRO A 184 -3.91 10.11 2.37
CA PRO A 184 -4.01 11.13 3.40
C PRO A 184 -5.24 10.89 4.28
N LEU A 185 -5.03 10.63 5.57
CA LEU A 185 -6.10 10.45 6.55
C LEU A 185 -6.42 11.75 7.28
N ALA A 186 -7.68 11.94 7.70
CA ALA A 186 -8.08 13.05 8.57
C ALA A 186 -7.40 12.98 9.94
N ASN A 187 -7.06 14.14 10.53
CA ASN A 187 -6.45 14.17 11.86
C ASN A 187 -7.51 14.06 12.95
N ASP A 188 -7.86 12.82 13.29
CA ASP A 188 -8.87 12.48 14.29
C ASP A 188 -8.38 11.34 15.19
N LEU A 189 -8.25 11.62 16.48
CA LEU A 189 -7.86 10.67 17.51
C LEU A 189 -8.89 9.56 17.73
N ALA A 190 -10.12 9.70 17.20
CA ALA A 190 -11.12 8.64 17.21
C ALA A 190 -10.69 7.37 16.46
N PHE A 191 -9.69 7.48 15.56
CA PHE A 191 -9.14 6.34 14.83
C PHE A 191 -7.87 5.76 15.45
N PHE A 192 -7.36 6.34 16.55
CA PHE A 192 -6.22 5.77 17.26
C PHE A 192 -6.54 4.31 17.67
N PRO A 193 -5.64 3.34 17.41
CA PRO A 193 -4.22 3.49 17.12
C PRO A 193 -3.81 3.66 15.65
N GLU A 194 -4.74 3.63 14.70
CA GLU A 194 -4.45 3.85 13.27
C GLU A 194 -4.03 5.33 13.05
N PRO A 195 -3.02 5.62 12.22
CA PRO A 195 -2.22 4.73 11.37
C PRO A 195 -0.88 4.27 11.98
N PHE A 196 -0.62 4.52 13.28
CA PHE A 196 0.66 4.13 13.92
C PHE A 196 0.77 2.62 14.09
N PHE A 197 -0.33 2.00 14.47
CA PHE A 197 -0.52 0.56 14.47
C PHE A 197 -1.82 0.23 13.74
N ASP A 198 -1.76 -0.66 12.76
CA ASP A 198 -2.94 -1.16 12.04
C ASP A 198 -2.96 -2.68 12.10
N ALA A 199 -4.00 -3.26 12.71
CA ALA A 199 -4.15 -4.71 12.81
C ALA A 199 -4.33 -5.40 11.44
N GLY A 200 -4.72 -4.64 10.41
CA GLY A 200 -4.84 -5.08 9.03
C GLY A 200 -3.50 -5.19 8.30
N ASP A 201 -2.42 -4.59 8.79
CA ASP A 201 -1.10 -4.81 8.22
C ASP A 201 -0.54 -6.18 8.64
N MET A 202 -0.30 -7.04 7.65
CA MET A 202 0.23 -8.39 7.85
C MET A 202 1.76 -8.44 7.98
N GLN A 203 2.44 -7.29 7.84
CA GLN A 203 3.88 -7.18 8.01
C GLN A 203 4.25 -6.85 9.46
N ALA A 204 5.51 -7.09 9.83
CA ALA A 204 6.06 -6.64 11.11
C ALA A 204 6.02 -5.10 11.17
N GLN A 205 5.50 -4.55 12.27
CA GLN A 205 5.29 -3.11 12.39
C GLN A 205 6.38 -2.46 13.24
N ALA A 206 6.80 -1.27 12.83
CA ALA A 206 7.78 -0.46 13.54
C ALA A 206 7.16 0.91 13.83
N ILE A 207 7.04 1.25 15.12
CA ILE A 207 6.44 2.48 15.63
C ILE A 207 7.56 3.36 16.20
N PRO A 208 8.10 4.31 15.43
CA PRO A 208 9.20 5.14 15.91
C PRO A 208 8.78 6.04 17.06
N PHE A 209 9.64 6.09 18.09
CA PHE A 209 9.53 7.04 19.19
C PHE A 209 10.60 8.12 19.06
N VAL A 210 10.18 9.37 19.09
CA VAL A 210 11.04 10.53 18.88
C VAL A 210 11.08 11.37 20.14
N PHE A 211 12.30 11.68 20.59
CA PHE A 211 12.54 12.58 21.71
C PHE A 211 13.42 13.75 21.26
N ALA A 212 13.44 14.84 22.03
CA ALA A 212 14.36 15.96 21.78
C ALA A 212 15.83 15.53 21.92
N GLN A 213 16.13 14.73 22.94
CA GLN A 213 17.44 14.25 23.32
C GLN A 213 17.28 12.95 24.12
N ALA A 214 18.34 12.47 24.78
CA ALA A 214 18.25 11.34 25.70
C ALA A 214 17.12 11.59 26.75
N PRO A 215 16.11 10.71 26.83
CA PRO A 215 14.92 10.93 27.66
C PRO A 215 15.25 10.79 29.15
N SER A 216 14.53 11.54 29.98
CA SER A 216 14.52 11.33 31.44
C SER A 216 13.76 10.04 31.81
N ASN A 217 13.89 9.58 33.05
CA ASN A 217 13.19 8.38 33.53
C ASN A 217 11.67 8.46 33.36
N MET A 218 11.09 9.65 33.52
CA MET A 218 9.64 9.85 33.37
C MET A 218 9.22 9.88 31.89
N ALA A 219 10.03 10.46 31.01
CA ALA A 219 9.79 10.36 29.56
C ALA A 219 9.91 8.91 29.06
N LEU A 220 10.88 8.14 29.59
CA LEU A 220 10.98 6.70 29.35
C LEU A 220 9.74 5.96 29.84
N GLN A 221 9.25 6.28 31.05
CA GLN A 221 8.02 5.70 31.58
C GLN A 221 6.81 5.99 30.69
N ALA A 222 6.63 7.24 30.25
CA ALA A 222 5.56 7.61 29.31
C ALA A 222 5.63 6.80 28.00
N SER A 223 6.84 6.63 27.46
CA SER A 223 7.04 5.83 26.25
C SER A 223 6.80 4.33 26.50
N ALA A 224 7.17 3.81 27.66
CA ALA A 224 6.93 2.42 28.04
C ALA A 224 5.43 2.12 28.20
N ILE A 225 4.64 3.07 28.70
CA ILE A 225 3.18 2.98 28.77
C ILE A 225 2.58 2.81 27.37
N LEU A 226 2.96 3.67 26.42
CA LEU A 226 2.47 3.54 25.03
C LEU A 226 2.99 2.28 24.34
N ALA A 227 4.25 1.90 24.57
CA ALA A 227 4.79 0.65 24.06
C ALA A 227 4.00 -0.57 24.59
N SER A 228 3.61 -0.54 25.87
CA SER A 228 2.77 -1.59 26.48
C SER A 228 1.38 -1.62 25.85
N TYR A 229 0.78 -0.46 25.60
CA TYR A 229 -0.49 -0.36 24.89
C TYR A 229 -0.40 -0.96 23.48
N PHE A 230 0.58 -0.55 22.67
CA PHE A 230 0.73 -1.11 21.33
C PHE A 230 1.08 -2.60 21.37
N GLY A 231 1.81 -3.06 22.39
CA GLY A 231 2.07 -4.50 22.61
C GLY A 231 0.78 -5.29 22.87
N LYS A 232 -0.17 -4.72 23.64
CA LYS A 232 -1.50 -5.30 23.84
C LYS A 232 -2.28 -5.37 22.52
N GLU A 233 -2.24 -4.31 21.71
CA GLU A 233 -2.94 -4.25 20.41
C GLU A 233 -2.32 -5.22 19.37
N ALA A 234 -0.99 -5.41 19.41
CA ALA A 234 -0.26 -6.31 18.50
C ALA A 234 -0.61 -7.79 18.69
N GLN A 235 -1.00 -8.18 19.90
CA GLN A 235 -1.28 -9.57 20.29
C GLN A 235 -0.08 -10.49 20.03
N TRP A 236 -0.07 -11.19 18.89
CA TRP A 236 0.97 -12.16 18.49
C TRP A 236 1.90 -11.62 17.41
N ARG A 237 1.67 -10.40 16.90
CA ARG A 237 2.47 -9.78 15.83
C ARG A 237 3.77 -9.18 16.38
N ASP A 238 4.81 -9.27 15.57
CA ASP A 238 6.09 -8.63 15.87
C ASP A 238 5.97 -7.10 15.80
N LEU A 239 6.44 -6.44 16.85
CA LEU A 239 6.42 -5.00 16.99
C LEU A 239 7.80 -4.48 17.44
N SER A 240 8.23 -3.36 16.87
CA SER A 240 9.48 -2.69 17.25
C SER A 240 9.27 -1.19 17.46
N PHE A 241 10.07 -0.61 18.36
CA PHE A 241 10.00 0.83 18.71
C PHE A 241 11.35 1.50 18.45
N PRO A 242 11.72 1.77 17.18
CA PRO A 242 12.98 2.44 16.88
C PRO A 242 12.98 3.85 17.48
N VAL A 243 14.06 4.23 18.16
CA VAL A 243 14.17 5.52 18.83
C VAL A 243 15.03 6.47 18.00
N SER A 244 14.56 7.70 17.83
CA SER A 244 15.36 8.80 17.24
C SER A 244 15.37 10.03 18.14
N PHE A 245 16.44 10.81 18.03
CA PHE A 245 16.60 12.07 18.74
C PHE A 245 16.59 13.22 17.75
N ASN A 246 15.75 14.21 18.02
CA ASN A 246 15.64 15.47 17.28
C ASN A 246 15.40 15.31 15.76
N THR A 247 14.96 14.13 15.31
CA THR A 247 14.85 13.79 13.88
C THR A 247 13.59 12.97 13.66
N LEU A 248 12.74 13.42 12.72
CA LEU A 248 11.56 12.66 12.29
C LEU A 248 11.97 11.64 11.22
N PRO A 249 11.53 10.37 11.35
CA PRO A 249 11.67 9.39 10.28
C PRO A 249 10.65 9.66 9.17
N GLN A 250 10.90 9.12 7.97
CA GLN A 250 9.98 9.19 6.82
C GLN A 250 8.84 8.16 6.95
N ARG A 251 8.09 8.21 8.06
CA ARG A 251 6.92 7.38 8.36
C ARG A 251 6.11 7.98 9.52
N HIS A 252 4.99 7.34 9.90
CA HIS A 252 4.28 7.70 11.12
C HIS A 252 5.19 7.58 12.36
N ALA A 253 5.09 8.51 13.31
CA ALA A 253 5.95 8.50 14.51
C ALA A 253 5.23 9.05 15.74
N VAL A 254 5.59 8.57 16.92
CA VAL A 254 5.15 9.13 18.21
C VAL A 254 6.25 10.03 18.74
N VAL A 255 5.92 11.28 19.07
CA VAL A 255 6.87 12.30 19.52
C VAL A 255 6.54 12.69 20.96
N PHE A 256 7.53 12.64 21.84
CA PHE A 256 7.40 13.07 23.23
C PHE A 256 8.10 14.41 23.41
N ALA A 257 7.39 15.42 23.93
CA ALA A 257 7.95 16.75 24.12
C ALA A 257 7.33 17.50 25.30
N THR A 258 8.17 18.15 26.10
CA THR A 258 7.72 19.12 27.11
C THR A 258 7.94 20.55 26.62
N ASN A 259 7.42 21.54 27.35
CA ASN A 259 7.67 22.94 27.05
C ASN A 259 9.18 23.28 27.04
N ASP A 260 9.96 22.64 27.91
CA ASP A 260 11.40 22.89 28.05
C ASP A 260 12.27 21.93 27.22
N ALA A 261 11.77 20.73 26.91
CA ALA A 261 12.48 19.69 26.16
C ALA A 261 11.66 19.21 24.97
N ARG A 262 11.80 19.90 23.84
CA ARG A 262 11.12 19.58 22.58
C ARG A 262 12.12 19.51 21.40
N PRO A 263 11.88 18.63 20.42
CA PRO A 263 12.67 18.63 19.18
C PRO A 263 12.64 19.99 18.47
N ASP A 264 13.68 20.29 17.69
CA ASP A 264 13.86 21.54 16.95
C ASP A 264 12.69 21.82 15.99
N PHE A 265 12.13 20.77 15.38
CA PHE A 265 10.96 20.89 14.50
C PHE A 265 9.66 21.28 15.24
N LEU A 266 9.64 21.21 16.57
CA LEU A 266 8.56 21.71 17.43
C LEU A 266 8.96 22.95 18.24
N LYS A 267 10.12 23.57 17.97
CA LYS A 267 10.63 24.69 18.75
C LYS A 267 9.69 25.89 18.80
N SER A 268 8.98 26.16 17.70
CA SER A 268 7.99 27.23 17.57
C SER A 268 6.57 26.81 18.00
N TYR A 269 6.37 25.56 18.39
CA TYR A 269 5.06 25.07 18.83
C TYR A 269 4.63 25.81 20.13
N PRO A 270 3.35 26.19 20.30
CA PRO A 270 2.90 26.86 21.52
C PRO A 270 3.16 26.02 22.77
N ALA A 271 3.44 26.69 23.90
CA ALA A 271 3.54 25.98 25.18
C ALA A 271 2.16 25.42 25.55
N VAL A 272 2.12 24.16 26.00
CA VAL A 272 0.89 23.54 26.53
C VAL A 272 0.73 23.87 28.00
N THR A 273 -0.52 24.03 28.45
CA THR A 273 -0.87 24.31 29.85
C THR A 273 -1.38 23.07 30.60
N GLU A 274 -1.64 21.99 29.87
CA GLU A 274 -2.24 20.73 30.33
C GLU A 274 -1.58 19.55 29.59
N PRO A 275 -1.59 18.33 30.16
CA PRO A 275 -1.20 17.12 29.44
C PRO A 275 -2.03 16.99 28.17
N THR A 276 -1.38 16.88 27.01
CA THR A 276 -2.06 17.00 25.72
C THR A 276 -1.59 15.90 24.77
N VAL A 277 -2.56 15.30 24.07
CA VAL A 277 -2.31 14.38 22.95
C VAL A 277 -2.80 15.03 21.68
N GLU A 278 -1.95 15.16 20.68
CA GLU A 278 -2.31 15.80 19.41
C GLU A 278 -1.84 15.00 18.19
N LEU A 279 -2.69 14.89 17.18
CA LEU A 279 -2.35 14.32 15.89
C LEU A 279 -2.03 15.42 14.87
N MET A 280 -0.86 15.35 14.26
CA MET A 280 -0.43 16.30 13.22
C MET A 280 0.14 15.58 12.01
N ALA A 281 0.19 16.28 10.87
CA ALA A 281 0.97 15.80 9.72
C ALA A 281 2.47 15.98 10.00
N VAL A 282 3.30 15.06 9.53
CA VAL A 282 4.75 15.24 9.49
C VAL A 282 5.08 16.39 8.53
N PRO A 283 5.95 17.35 8.90
CA PRO A 283 6.33 18.44 8.00
C PRO A 283 6.80 17.93 6.64
N ASN A 284 6.33 18.55 5.56
CA ASN A 284 6.63 18.18 4.18
C ASN A 284 6.17 16.76 3.76
N SER A 285 5.28 16.13 4.53
CA SER A 285 4.61 14.88 4.15
C SER A 285 3.10 15.11 4.04
N GLN A 286 2.49 14.57 3.00
CA GLN A 286 1.02 14.61 2.82
C GLN A 286 0.31 13.44 3.50
N THR A 287 1.03 12.37 3.82
CA THR A 287 0.45 11.08 4.21
C THR A 287 0.92 10.62 5.59
N HIS A 288 2.15 10.96 5.99
CA HIS A 288 2.68 10.60 7.31
C HIS A 288 2.19 11.54 8.41
N LYS A 289 2.04 10.96 9.61
CA LYS A 289 1.50 11.63 10.80
C LYS A 289 2.43 11.49 11.99
N MET A 290 2.42 12.51 12.84
CA MET A 290 3.03 12.48 14.14
C MET A 290 1.96 12.53 15.23
N LEU A 291 2.05 11.62 16.19
CA LEU A 291 1.29 11.66 17.43
C LEU A 291 2.16 12.36 18.47
N LEU A 292 1.76 13.56 18.86
CA LEU A 292 2.43 14.34 19.87
C LEU A 292 1.89 13.98 21.24
N ILE A 293 2.79 13.59 22.14
CA ILE A 293 2.55 13.44 23.57
C ILE A 293 3.23 14.63 24.24
N LEU A 294 2.41 15.59 24.69
CA LEU A 294 2.83 16.90 25.15
C LEU A 294 2.52 17.10 26.63
N GLY A 295 3.39 17.84 27.31
CA GLY A 295 3.22 18.21 28.71
C GLY A 295 3.93 19.50 29.07
N ARG A 296 3.54 20.13 30.19
CA ARG A 296 4.33 21.23 30.76
C ARG A 296 5.70 20.72 31.18
N ASP A 297 5.71 19.54 31.80
CA ASP A 297 6.86 18.81 32.33
C ASP A 297 6.76 17.31 32.01
N GLU A 298 7.67 16.50 32.55
CA GLU A 298 7.66 15.06 32.29
C GLU A 298 6.57 14.28 33.05
N ALA A 299 5.97 14.85 34.09
CA ALA A 299 4.81 14.25 34.77
C ALA A 299 3.56 14.32 33.91
N ASP A 300 3.37 15.43 33.21
CA ASP A 300 2.31 15.57 32.22
C ASP A 300 2.49 14.58 31.06
N LEU A 301 3.72 14.25 30.65
CA LEU A 301 3.94 13.21 29.61
C LEU A 301 3.39 11.84 30.03
N VAL A 302 3.65 11.44 31.28
CA VAL A 302 3.11 10.18 31.84
C VAL A 302 1.59 10.23 31.89
N THR A 303 1.02 11.37 32.28
CA THR A 303 -0.44 11.58 32.34
C THR A 303 -1.08 11.47 30.96
N ALA A 304 -0.53 12.16 29.95
CA ALA A 304 -1.02 12.12 28.57
C ALA A 304 -0.91 10.71 27.96
N ALA A 305 0.23 10.02 28.15
CA ALA A 305 0.43 8.66 27.69
C ALA A 305 -0.53 7.66 28.35
N SER A 306 -0.76 7.79 29.67
CA SER A 306 -1.68 6.93 30.43
C SER A 306 -3.12 7.13 29.98
N ALA A 307 -3.54 8.39 29.82
CA ALA A 307 -4.88 8.72 29.34
C ALA A 307 -5.16 8.09 27.98
N LEU A 308 -4.20 8.19 27.05
CA LEU A 308 -4.30 7.59 25.73
C LEU A 308 -4.36 6.05 25.78
N ALA A 309 -3.49 5.43 26.58
CA ALA A 309 -3.39 3.98 26.71
C ALA A 309 -4.63 3.33 27.37
N ILE A 310 -5.28 4.03 28.31
CA ILE A 310 -6.52 3.55 28.94
C ILE A 310 -7.69 3.57 27.93
N GLY A 311 -7.62 4.44 26.92
CA GLY A 311 -8.61 4.49 25.85
C GLY A 311 -9.93 5.05 26.36
N ASN A 312 -10.02 6.37 26.52
CA ASN A 312 -11.29 7.01 26.78
C ASN A 312 -12.10 7.09 25.46
N PRO A 313 -13.36 6.60 25.38
CA PRO A 313 -14.23 6.73 24.20
C PRO A 313 -14.50 8.18 23.74
N MET A 314 -13.95 9.16 24.46
CA MET A 314 -14.07 10.60 24.21
C MET A 314 -12.93 11.19 23.37
N PHE A 315 -11.84 10.48 23.06
CA PHE A 315 -10.78 11.03 22.21
C PHE A 315 -11.29 11.23 20.78
N ARG A 316 -11.60 12.47 20.43
CA ARG A 316 -12.11 12.87 19.11
C ARG A 316 -11.45 14.15 18.64
N GLY A 317 -11.35 14.29 17.33
CA GLY A 317 -10.73 15.42 16.69
C GLY A 317 -9.20 15.39 16.80
N ARG A 318 -8.58 16.52 16.47
CA ARG A 318 -7.13 16.59 16.28
C ARG A 318 -6.33 16.53 17.57
N SER A 319 -6.85 17.12 18.66
CA SER A 319 -6.10 17.37 19.89
C SER A 319 -7.04 17.19 21.08
N VAL A 320 -6.53 16.60 22.16
CA VAL A 320 -7.26 16.43 23.42
C VAL A 320 -6.32 16.75 24.58
N SER A 321 -6.79 17.63 25.46
CA SER A 321 -6.14 17.92 26.75
C SER A 321 -6.79 17.07 27.85
N VAL A 322 -5.97 16.62 28.80
CA VAL A 322 -6.36 15.66 29.85
C VAL A 322 -6.40 16.36 31.19
N ASP A 323 -7.61 16.54 31.73
CA ASP A 323 -7.80 17.17 33.05
C ASP A 323 -7.36 16.24 34.20
N SER A 324 -7.59 14.92 34.07
CA SER A 324 -7.09 13.87 34.97
C SER A 324 -7.39 12.46 34.42
N VAL A 325 -6.55 11.47 34.76
CA VAL A 325 -6.79 10.06 34.44
C VAL A 325 -7.61 9.43 35.57
N ILE A 326 -8.79 8.92 35.27
CA ILE A 326 -9.57 8.10 36.22
C ILE A 326 -8.96 6.70 36.19
N GLU A 327 -8.26 6.30 37.26
CA GLU A 327 -7.84 4.91 37.48
C GLU A 327 -9.09 4.03 37.59
N GLU A 328 -9.31 3.13 36.63
CA GLU A 328 -10.29 2.05 36.84
C GLU A 328 -9.70 1.04 37.83
N ALA A 329 -10.48 0.69 38.86
CA ALA A 329 -10.08 -0.32 39.83
C ALA A 329 -9.77 -1.66 39.12
N PRO A 330 -8.73 -2.38 39.55
CA PRO A 330 -8.36 -3.66 38.93
C PRO A 330 -9.54 -4.64 39.01
N ARG A 331 -9.87 -5.27 37.87
CA ARG A 331 -10.85 -6.36 37.78
C ARG A 331 -10.23 -7.69 38.21
#